data_AF-A0A8J5VXT5-F1
#
_entry.id   AF-A0A8J5VXT5-F1
#
_cell.length_a   1.000
_cell.length_b   1.000
_cell.length_c   1.000
_cell.angle_alpha   90.00
_cell.angle_beta   90.00
_cell.angle_gamma   90.00
#
_symmetry.space_group_name_H-M   'P 1'
#
loop_
_entity.id
_entity.type
_entity.pdbx_description
1 polymer ?
#
loop_
_entity_poly.entity_id
_entity_poly.type
_entity_poly.pdbx_seq_one_letter_code
_entity_poly.pdbx_strand_id
1 'polypeptide(L)'
;MGGVTSTIAARFAFFPPTPPSYTVEADAATGRLAIPEISRTPARRRRRDGGGGGDASASGAVPAEDEGGTEVVRLRTRRGNEIVGVHVRHARASATLLYSHGNAADLGQMYGLFVELSRRLRVNLFGYDYSGYGRSTGKPTECNTYADIEAAYNCLKEKYGVADEDIILYGQSVGSGPTIDLSSRLPNLRGVVLHSPILSGLRVLYPVKKTYWFDIYKVNLIYFRLSQELWFLNG
;
A
#
# COMPACT_ATOMS: atom_id res chain seq x y z
N MET A 1 5.99 -28.17 -13.13
CA MET A 1 7.03 -27.48 -13.94
C MET A 1 6.73 -25.97 -14.07
N GLY A 2 6.68 -25.20 -12.96
CA GLY A 2 6.23 -23.79 -13.00
C GLY A 2 7.29 -22.72 -12.65
N GLY A 3 8.51 -23.12 -12.29
CA GLY A 3 9.49 -22.21 -11.67
C GLY A 3 10.38 -21.39 -12.63
N VAL A 4 10.62 -21.87 -13.85
CA VAL A 4 11.66 -21.29 -14.72
C VAL A 4 11.10 -20.19 -15.64
N THR A 5 9.85 -20.33 -16.10
CA THR A 5 9.19 -19.33 -16.97
C THR A 5 8.76 -18.06 -16.23
N SER A 6 8.51 -18.16 -14.91
CA SER A 6 8.10 -17.04 -14.05
C SER A 6 9.17 -15.94 -13.92
N THR A 7 10.46 -16.30 -13.95
CA THR A 7 11.55 -15.35 -13.66
C THR A 7 11.82 -14.37 -14.80
N ILE A 8 11.70 -14.82 -16.06
CA ILE A 8 11.92 -13.93 -17.22
C ILE A 8 10.73 -12.98 -17.39
N ALA A 9 9.50 -13.50 -17.32
CA ALA A 9 8.30 -12.69 -17.41
C ALA A 9 8.25 -11.60 -16.32
N ALA A 10 8.68 -11.94 -15.09
CA ALA A 10 8.79 -10.99 -14.00
C ALA A 10 9.72 -9.79 -14.31
N ARG A 11 10.84 -10.00 -15.02
CA ARG A 11 11.76 -8.91 -15.39
C ARG A 11 11.16 -7.90 -16.38
N PHE A 12 10.15 -8.31 -17.13
CA PHE A 12 9.43 -7.43 -18.06
C PHE A 12 8.15 -6.84 -17.44
N ALA A 13 7.74 -7.32 -16.28
CA ALA A 13 6.51 -6.90 -15.61
C ALA A 13 6.76 -5.95 -14.44
N PHE A 14 7.91 -6.04 -13.77
CA PHE A 14 8.22 -5.26 -12.58
C PHE A 14 9.43 -4.35 -12.79
N PHE A 15 9.24 -3.05 -12.60
CA PHE A 15 10.26 -2.02 -12.80
C PHE A 15 10.45 -1.21 -11.51
N PRO A 16 11.06 -1.79 -10.46
CA PRO A 16 11.31 -1.06 -9.23
C PRO A 16 12.20 0.17 -9.47
N PRO A 17 11.94 1.32 -8.82
CA PRO A 17 12.82 2.49 -8.90
C PRO A 17 14.27 2.14 -8.56
N THR A 18 15.20 2.58 -9.41
CA THR A 18 16.65 2.38 -9.21
C THR A 18 17.40 3.70 -9.45
N PRO A 19 17.98 4.33 -8.40
CA PRO A 19 17.94 3.92 -7.00
C PRO A 19 16.53 4.06 -6.35
N PRO A 20 16.26 3.39 -5.22
CA PRO A 20 15.08 3.65 -4.39
C PRO A 20 14.95 5.12 -4.01
N SER A 21 13.71 5.61 -3.88
CA SER A 21 13.44 7.02 -3.56
C SER A 21 13.61 7.36 -2.08
N TYR A 22 13.77 6.35 -1.22
CA TYR A 22 13.82 6.51 0.23
C TYR A 22 14.81 5.56 0.93
N THR A 23 15.14 5.91 2.17
CA THR A 23 15.97 5.10 3.06
C THR A 23 15.20 4.69 4.31
N VAL A 24 15.68 3.65 5.01
CA VAL A 24 15.10 3.22 6.29
C VAL A 24 16.19 3.29 7.34
N GLU A 25 15.97 4.09 8.36
CA GLU A 25 16.88 4.28 9.49
C GLU A 25 16.18 3.85 10.78
N ALA A 26 16.94 3.28 11.71
CA ALA A 26 16.45 3.03 13.06
C ALA A 26 16.83 4.23 13.93
N ASP A 27 15.83 4.79 14.62
CA ASP A 27 16.07 5.82 15.63
C ASP A 27 16.91 5.24 16.77
N ALA A 28 18.04 5.87 17.06
CA ALA A 28 19.03 5.34 18.01
C ALA A 28 18.52 5.28 19.46
N ALA A 29 17.51 6.09 19.82
CA ALA A 29 16.97 6.14 21.17
C ALA A 29 15.79 5.17 21.38
N THR A 30 14.94 5.00 20.37
CA THR A 30 13.69 4.25 20.46
C THR A 30 13.72 2.92 19.72
N GLY A 31 14.71 2.69 18.86
CA GLY A 31 14.79 1.53 17.97
C GLY A 31 13.69 1.49 16.90
N ARG A 32 12.83 2.51 16.82
CA ARG A 32 11.75 2.59 15.83
C ARG A 32 12.33 2.89 14.47
N LEU A 33 11.78 2.23 13.46
CA LEU A 33 12.15 2.52 12.07
C LEU A 33 11.47 3.82 11.62
N ALA A 34 12.21 4.60 10.87
CA ALA A 34 11.75 5.81 10.22
C ALA A 34 12.26 5.86 8.78
N ILE A 35 11.53 6.58 7.94
CA ILE A 35 11.98 6.97 6.61
C ILE A 35 12.30 8.47 6.70
N PRO A 36 13.56 8.89 6.74
CA PRO A 36 13.93 10.29 6.98
C PRO A 36 13.31 11.25 5.95
N GLU A 37 13.17 10.79 4.71
CA GLU A 37 12.62 11.58 3.60
C GLU A 37 11.14 11.92 3.81
N ILE A 38 10.38 11.07 4.50
CA ILE A 38 8.96 11.33 4.80
C ILE A 38 8.78 12.13 6.10
N SER A 39 9.62 11.87 7.11
CA SER A 39 9.55 12.54 8.42
C SER A 39 9.99 14.01 8.36
N ARG A 40 10.77 14.41 7.35
CA ARG A 40 11.26 15.77 7.17
C ARG A 40 10.31 16.72 6.44
N THR A 41 9.14 16.25 5.99
CA THR A 41 8.16 17.13 5.33
C THR A 41 7.66 18.16 6.34
N PRO A 42 8.00 19.45 6.22
CA PRO A 42 7.62 20.43 7.22
C PRO A 42 6.11 20.60 7.18
N ALA A 43 5.45 20.51 8.34
CA ALA A 43 4.14 21.09 8.54
C ALA A 43 4.16 22.50 7.94
N ARG A 44 3.38 22.67 6.88
CA ARG A 44 3.32 23.87 6.03
C ARG A 44 3.44 25.12 6.89
N ARG A 45 4.56 25.83 6.73
CA ARG A 45 4.90 27.09 7.42
C ARG A 45 3.67 28.00 7.35
N ARG A 46 2.94 28.16 8.47
CA ARG A 46 1.87 29.16 8.57
C ARG A 46 2.52 30.50 8.21
N ARG A 47 2.09 31.11 7.11
CA ARG A 47 2.45 32.47 6.76
C ARG A 47 2.10 33.35 7.96
N ARG A 48 3.13 33.92 8.58
CA ARG A 48 2.99 34.93 9.62
C ARG A 48 2.79 36.26 8.90
N ASP A 49 1.58 36.48 8.42
CA ASP A 49 1.14 37.83 8.04
C ASP A 49 0.41 38.40 9.25
N GLY A 50 1.07 39.36 9.89
CA GLY A 50 0.58 40.01 11.10
C GLY A 50 -0.36 41.18 10.81
N GLY A 51 -1.26 41.44 11.75
CA GLY A 51 -1.98 42.71 11.84
C GLY A 51 -3.25 42.66 12.69
N GLY A 52 -3.26 43.38 13.82
CA GLY A 52 -4.47 43.96 14.43
C GLY A 52 -5.15 43.13 15.52
N GLY A 53 -5.16 43.66 16.75
CA GLY A 53 -5.68 42.99 17.94
C GLY A 53 -7.17 43.17 18.21
N GLY A 54 -7.60 42.61 19.35
CA GLY A 54 -8.97 42.72 19.87
C GLY A 54 -9.34 41.51 20.72
N ASP A 55 -9.72 41.78 21.97
CA ASP A 55 -10.02 40.87 23.08
C ASP A 55 -11.12 39.84 22.79
N ALA A 56 -10.99 38.61 23.34
CA ALA A 56 -12.10 37.83 23.94
C ALA A 56 -11.68 36.41 24.36
N SER A 57 -12.01 36.09 25.62
CA SER A 57 -12.37 34.77 26.18
C SER A 57 -11.49 33.55 25.87
N ALA A 58 -10.83 33.07 26.93
CA ALA A 58 -10.22 31.75 27.02
C ALA A 58 -11.28 30.64 26.88
N SER A 59 -11.51 30.17 25.64
CA SER A 59 -11.98 28.82 25.38
C SER A 59 -10.75 27.94 25.21
N GLY A 60 -10.62 26.92 26.07
CA GLY A 60 -9.47 26.02 26.14
C GLY A 60 -8.99 25.60 24.76
N ALA A 61 -7.73 25.93 24.49
CA ALA A 61 -7.00 25.31 23.40
C ALA A 61 -7.03 23.80 23.66
N VAL A 62 -7.86 23.10 22.88
CA VAL A 62 -7.77 21.65 22.76
C VAL A 62 -6.31 21.39 22.44
N PRO A 63 -5.57 20.64 23.29
CA PRO A 63 -4.20 20.31 22.97
C PRO A 63 -4.23 19.63 21.61
N ALA A 64 -3.29 19.98 20.73
CA ALA A 64 -3.10 19.28 19.47
C ALA A 64 -2.71 17.83 19.81
N GLU A 65 -3.71 16.99 20.04
CA GLU A 65 -3.57 15.56 20.18
C GLU A 65 -3.00 15.07 18.86
N ASP A 66 -1.75 14.61 18.91
CA ASP A 66 -0.99 13.86 17.90
C ASP A 66 -1.88 13.30 16.78
N GLU A 67 -2.18 14.13 15.78
CA GLU A 67 -3.10 13.78 14.69
C GLU A 67 -2.39 12.79 13.76
N GLY A 68 -2.51 11.50 14.08
CA GLY A 68 -2.22 10.42 13.14
C GLY A 68 -0.73 10.16 12.90
N GLY A 69 -0.04 9.59 13.89
CA GLY A 69 1.36 9.18 13.74
C GLY A 69 1.56 8.11 12.65
N THR A 70 2.68 8.22 11.94
CA THR A 70 3.15 7.24 10.95
C THR A 70 4.14 6.25 11.59
N GLU A 71 3.99 4.97 11.31
CA GLU A 71 4.90 3.91 11.74
C GLU A 71 5.49 3.16 10.55
N VAL A 72 6.81 2.94 10.55
CA VAL A 72 7.50 2.13 9.55
C VAL A 72 7.81 0.76 10.14
N VAL A 73 7.57 -0.31 9.38
CA VAL A 73 7.78 -1.69 9.81
C VAL A 73 8.56 -2.49 8.78
N ARG A 74 9.33 -3.48 9.25
CA ARG A 74 9.89 -4.55 8.42
C ARG A 74 9.10 -5.82 8.68
N LEU A 75 8.67 -6.49 7.61
CA LEU A 75 7.85 -7.69 7.67
C LEU A 75 8.58 -8.84 7.00
N ARG A 76 8.62 -9.99 7.67
CA ARG A 76 9.15 -11.22 7.09
C ARG A 76 8.05 -11.95 6.35
N THR A 77 8.31 -12.29 5.09
CA THR A 77 7.35 -13.01 4.25
C THR A 77 7.54 -14.52 4.37
N ARG A 78 6.49 -15.30 4.06
CA ARG A 78 6.56 -16.77 4.03
C ARG A 78 7.62 -17.33 3.07
N ARG A 79 8.09 -16.52 2.11
CA ARG A 79 9.13 -16.88 1.15
C ARG A 79 10.53 -16.46 1.58
N GLY A 80 10.68 -15.96 2.82
CA GLY A 80 11.97 -15.62 3.42
C GLY A 80 12.52 -14.25 3.03
N ASN A 81 11.74 -13.43 2.32
CA ASN A 81 12.12 -12.03 2.07
C ASN A 81 11.70 -11.17 3.25
N GLU A 82 12.39 -10.05 3.39
CA GLU A 82 12.00 -8.94 4.26
C GLU A 82 11.51 -7.78 3.39
N ILE A 83 10.29 -7.31 3.67
CA ILE A 83 9.65 -6.17 3.00
C ILE A 83 9.44 -5.01 3.97
N VAL A 84 9.40 -3.79 3.45
CA VAL A 84 9.10 -2.58 4.23
C VAL A 84 7.62 -2.22 4.09
N GLY A 85 7.01 -1.81 5.19
CA GLY A 85 5.65 -1.28 5.26
C GLY A 85 5.58 0.05 6.00
N VAL A 86 4.57 0.86 5.67
CA VAL A 86 4.25 2.12 6.32
C VAL A 86 2.79 2.11 6.73
N HIS A 87 2.53 2.37 8.01
CA HIS A 87 1.21 2.51 8.58
C HIS A 87 0.95 3.97 8.96
N VAL A 88 0.06 4.63 8.22
CA VAL A 88 -0.42 5.97 8.51
C VAL A 88 -1.72 5.84 9.29
N ARG A 89 -1.75 6.36 10.52
CA ARG A 89 -2.94 6.30 11.38
C ARG A 89 -3.77 7.57 11.24
N HIS A 90 -5.07 7.43 11.46
CA HIS A 90 -5.98 8.57 11.59
C HIS A 90 -6.81 8.39 12.86
N ALA A 91 -6.87 9.40 13.73
CA ALA A 91 -7.48 9.29 15.06
C ALA A 91 -8.97 8.89 15.03
N ARG A 92 -9.68 9.25 13.96
CA ARG A 92 -11.10 8.91 13.72
C ARG A 92 -11.28 7.95 12.56
N ALA A 93 -10.34 7.04 12.36
CA ALA A 93 -10.41 6.05 11.27
C ALA A 93 -11.62 5.14 11.45
N SER A 94 -12.44 5.00 10.40
CA SER A 94 -13.56 4.05 10.37
C SER A 94 -13.20 2.71 9.75
N ALA A 95 -12.08 2.65 9.02
CA ALA A 95 -11.58 1.48 8.31
C ALA A 95 -10.05 1.59 8.14
N THR A 96 -9.42 0.51 7.69
CA THR A 96 -8.01 0.46 7.30
C THR A 96 -7.87 0.06 5.83
N LEU A 97 -7.20 0.89 5.05
CA LEU A 97 -6.90 0.64 3.64
C LEU A 97 -5.55 -0.08 3.50
N LEU A 98 -5.54 -1.32 3.01
CA LEU A 98 -4.32 -2.03 2.64
C LEU A 98 -4.00 -1.76 1.16
N TYR A 99 -2.94 -0.99 0.91
CA TYR A 99 -2.61 -0.45 -0.41
C TYR A 99 -1.48 -1.21 -1.08
N SER A 100 -1.80 -1.91 -2.17
CA SER A 100 -0.85 -2.53 -3.11
C SER A 100 -0.55 -1.55 -4.24
N HIS A 101 0.64 -0.94 -4.21
CA HIS A 101 1.01 0.14 -5.12
C HIS A 101 1.24 -0.30 -6.58
N GLY A 102 1.20 0.68 -7.48
CA GLY A 102 1.49 0.47 -8.90
C GLY A 102 2.94 0.14 -9.20
N ASN A 103 3.22 -0.19 -10.45
CA ASN A 103 4.58 -0.43 -10.92
C ASN A 103 5.39 0.87 -10.93
N ALA A 104 6.73 0.78 -10.95
CA ALA A 104 7.64 1.93 -11.00
C ALA A 104 7.40 2.99 -9.91
N ALA A 105 6.84 2.56 -8.78
CA ALA A 105 6.66 3.35 -7.57
C ALA A 105 7.25 2.60 -6.38
N ASP A 106 7.63 3.33 -5.33
CA ASP A 106 7.98 2.78 -4.02
C ASP A 106 7.33 3.61 -2.89
N LEU A 107 7.45 3.13 -1.65
CA LEU A 107 6.84 3.79 -0.48
C LEU A 107 7.20 5.27 -0.31
N GLY A 108 8.42 5.68 -0.67
CA GLY A 108 8.84 7.08 -0.55
C GLY A 108 8.03 8.00 -1.45
N GLN A 109 7.79 7.58 -2.70
CA GLN A 109 6.96 8.33 -3.65
C GLN A 109 5.47 8.28 -3.28
N MET A 110 5.01 7.15 -2.74
CA MET A 110 3.60 6.92 -2.42
C MET A 110 3.16 7.56 -1.11
N TYR A 111 4.08 7.87 -0.20
CA TYR A 111 3.75 8.36 1.14
C TYR A 111 2.86 9.62 1.14
N GLY A 112 3.16 10.60 0.27
CA GLY A 112 2.34 11.82 0.19
C GLY A 112 0.89 11.54 -0.20
N LEU A 113 0.68 10.58 -1.11
CA LEU A 113 -0.66 10.10 -1.45
C LEU A 113 -1.32 9.40 -0.26
N PHE A 114 -0.58 8.58 0.48
CA PHE A 114 -1.12 7.84 1.62
C PHE A 114 -1.64 8.75 2.73
N VAL A 115 -0.87 9.78 3.09
CA VAL A 115 -1.29 10.78 4.08
C VAL A 115 -2.55 11.51 3.61
N GLU A 116 -2.59 11.93 2.34
CA GLU A 116 -3.74 12.66 1.82
C GLU A 116 -5.01 11.79 1.72
N LEU A 117 -4.87 10.52 1.31
CA LEU A 117 -5.97 9.56 1.30
C LEU A 117 -6.48 9.28 2.72
N SER A 118 -5.57 9.00 3.66
CA SER A 118 -5.90 8.77 5.07
C SER A 118 -6.69 9.94 5.65
N ARG A 119 -6.23 11.17 5.42
CA ARG A 119 -6.86 12.40 5.90
C ARG A 119 -8.22 12.68 5.25
N ARG A 120 -8.34 12.54 3.92
CA ARG A 120 -9.59 12.84 3.19
C ARG A 120 -10.68 11.81 3.45
N LEU A 121 -10.31 10.54 3.49
CA LEU A 121 -11.25 9.44 3.65
C LEU A 121 -11.48 9.08 5.13
N ARG A 122 -10.67 9.63 6.04
CA ARG A 122 -10.68 9.31 7.48
C ARG A 122 -10.55 7.81 7.70
N VAL A 123 -9.47 7.24 7.15
CA VAL A 123 -9.11 5.82 7.27
C VAL A 123 -7.66 5.70 7.72
N ASN A 124 -7.33 4.61 8.40
CA ASN A 124 -5.93 4.20 8.50
C ASN A 124 -5.48 3.71 7.12
N LEU A 125 -4.19 3.83 6.83
CA LEU A 125 -3.64 3.35 5.57
C LEU A 125 -2.35 2.58 5.83
N PHE A 126 -2.30 1.35 5.32
CA PHE A 126 -1.13 0.50 5.35
C PHE A 126 -0.64 0.26 3.92
N GLY A 127 0.50 0.83 3.57
CA GLY A 127 1.19 0.57 2.31
C GLY A 127 2.43 -0.30 2.55
N TYR A 128 2.82 -1.09 1.56
CA TYR A 128 4.03 -1.92 1.63
C TYR A 128 4.72 -1.97 0.27
N ASP A 129 6.05 -2.11 0.27
CA ASP A 129 6.82 -2.39 -0.94
C ASP A 129 6.83 -3.90 -1.21
N TYR A 130 6.76 -4.27 -2.49
CA TYR A 130 6.98 -5.66 -2.90
C TYR A 130 8.43 -6.11 -2.66
N SER A 131 8.64 -7.42 -2.60
CA SER A 131 9.99 -7.99 -2.65
C SER A 131 10.78 -7.44 -3.84
N GLY A 132 11.96 -6.90 -3.60
CA GLY A 132 12.82 -6.27 -4.60
C GLY A 132 12.42 -4.84 -5.03
N TYR A 133 11.46 -4.21 -4.36
CA TYR A 133 11.15 -2.78 -4.47
C TYR A 133 11.71 -1.99 -3.29
N GLY A 134 12.00 -0.71 -3.50
CA GLY A 134 12.43 0.20 -2.44
C GLY A 134 13.59 -0.35 -1.61
N ARG A 135 13.36 -0.47 -0.30
CA ARG A 135 14.33 -1.06 0.66
C ARG A 135 13.99 -2.50 1.05
N SER A 136 13.07 -3.14 0.34
CA SER A 136 12.73 -4.55 0.48
C SER A 136 13.75 -5.46 -0.23
N THR A 137 13.99 -6.62 0.37
CA THR A 137 14.89 -7.65 -0.18
C THR A 137 14.20 -8.54 -1.20
N GLY A 138 14.97 -9.42 -1.86
CA GLY A 138 14.42 -10.43 -2.77
C GLY A 138 14.25 -9.92 -4.20
N LYS A 139 13.29 -10.51 -4.92
CA LYS A 139 13.01 -10.18 -6.34
C LYS A 139 11.51 -10.01 -6.57
N PRO A 140 11.11 -9.08 -7.44
CA PRO A 140 9.70 -8.88 -7.71
C PRO A 140 9.21 -9.96 -8.67
N THR A 141 8.53 -10.96 -8.12
CA THR A 141 7.92 -12.06 -8.87
C THR A 141 6.49 -12.22 -8.39
N GLU A 142 5.59 -12.70 -9.24
CA GLU A 142 4.18 -12.96 -8.89
C GLU A 142 4.04 -13.69 -7.54
N CYS A 143 4.71 -14.84 -7.37
CA CYS A 143 4.65 -15.60 -6.12
C CYS A 143 5.19 -14.86 -4.90
N ASN A 144 6.15 -13.93 -5.08
CA ASN A 144 6.58 -13.06 -3.99
C ASN A 144 5.52 -12.01 -3.67
N THR A 145 4.92 -11.37 -4.68
CA THR A 145 3.88 -10.35 -4.42
C THR A 145 2.70 -10.90 -3.61
N TYR A 146 2.32 -12.17 -3.83
CA TYR A 146 1.31 -12.87 -3.00
C TYR A 146 1.77 -13.11 -1.57
N ALA A 147 3.04 -13.45 -1.37
CA ALA A 147 3.60 -13.61 -0.03
C ALA A 147 3.80 -12.25 0.68
N ASP A 148 4.03 -11.19 -0.09
CA ASP A 148 4.24 -9.83 0.42
C ASP A 148 2.92 -9.25 0.97
N ILE A 149 1.84 -9.32 0.19
CA ILE A 149 0.52 -8.84 0.65
C ILE A 149 0.00 -9.63 1.85
N GLU A 150 0.27 -10.94 1.88
CA GLU A 150 -0.10 -11.79 3.01
C GLU A 150 0.65 -11.39 4.28
N ALA A 151 1.94 -11.07 4.19
CA ALA A 151 2.71 -10.55 5.32
C ALA A 151 2.16 -9.19 5.81
N ALA A 152 1.81 -8.30 4.89
CA ALA A 152 1.19 -7.00 5.22
C ALA A 152 -0.18 -7.17 5.90
N TYR A 153 -1.01 -8.06 5.37
CA TYR A 153 -2.31 -8.42 5.96
C TYR A 153 -2.14 -9.01 7.37
N ASN A 154 -1.25 -9.99 7.56
CA ASN A 154 -1.01 -10.56 8.88
C ASN A 154 -0.50 -9.52 9.87
N CYS A 155 0.30 -8.54 9.42
CA CYS A 155 0.71 -7.43 10.27
C CYS A 155 -0.50 -6.60 10.75
N LEU A 156 -1.46 -6.30 9.86
CA LEU A 156 -2.72 -5.64 10.25
C LEU A 156 -3.51 -6.43 11.29
N LYS A 157 -3.60 -7.75 11.12
CA LYS A 157 -4.30 -8.64 12.05
C LYS A 157 -3.61 -8.73 13.40
N GLU A 158 -2.33 -9.10 13.41
CA GLU A 158 -1.61 -9.52 14.60
C GLU A 158 -1.06 -8.33 15.39
N LYS A 159 -0.49 -7.34 14.70
CA LYS A 159 0.16 -6.19 15.36
C LYS A 159 -0.83 -5.06 15.65
N TYR A 160 -1.75 -4.81 14.73
CA TYR A 160 -2.68 -3.68 14.84
C TYR A 160 -4.12 -4.08 15.21
N GLY A 161 -4.41 -5.39 15.31
CA GLY A 161 -5.71 -5.88 15.78
C GLY A 161 -6.89 -5.53 14.87
N VAL A 162 -6.64 -5.28 13.58
CA VAL A 162 -7.71 -4.84 12.65
C VAL A 162 -8.61 -6.02 12.29
N ALA A 163 -9.93 -5.86 12.43
CA ALA A 163 -10.91 -6.88 12.02
C ALA A 163 -11.02 -6.97 10.49
N ASP A 164 -11.43 -8.12 9.95
CA ASP A 164 -11.46 -8.31 8.48
C ASP A 164 -12.49 -7.36 7.84
N GLU A 165 -13.62 -7.20 8.53
CA GLU A 165 -14.74 -6.33 8.20
C GLU A 165 -14.43 -4.83 8.29
N ASP A 166 -13.21 -4.46 8.74
CA ASP A 166 -12.68 -3.10 8.76
C ASP A 166 -11.56 -2.90 7.72
N ILE A 167 -11.15 -3.95 7.00
CA ILE A 167 -10.09 -3.89 6.00
C ILE A 167 -10.69 -3.69 4.61
N ILE A 168 -10.20 -2.66 3.91
CA ILE A 168 -10.46 -2.43 2.49
C ILE A 168 -9.16 -2.71 1.75
N LEU A 169 -9.19 -3.63 0.78
CA LEU A 169 -8.04 -3.87 -0.08
C LEU A 169 -8.05 -2.90 -1.26
N TYR A 170 -6.91 -2.30 -1.56
CA TYR A 170 -6.75 -1.38 -2.68
C TYR A 170 -5.58 -1.80 -3.56
N GLY A 171 -5.85 -2.14 -4.82
CA GLY A 171 -4.84 -2.52 -5.80
C GLY A 171 -4.76 -1.54 -6.95
N GLN A 172 -3.59 -0.93 -7.16
CA GLN A 172 -3.33 -0.05 -8.30
C GLN A 172 -2.50 -0.78 -9.37
N SER A 173 -2.96 -0.79 -10.63
CA SER A 173 -2.21 -1.36 -11.76
C SER A 173 -1.67 -2.77 -11.43
N VAL A 174 -0.36 -3.00 -11.42
CA VAL A 174 0.25 -4.31 -11.07
C VAL A 174 -0.17 -4.81 -9.68
N GLY A 175 -0.47 -3.90 -8.74
CA GLY A 175 -0.97 -4.23 -7.41
C GLY A 175 -2.34 -4.91 -7.40
N SER A 176 -3.11 -4.84 -8.49
CA SER A 176 -4.40 -5.55 -8.57
C SER A 176 -4.22 -7.06 -8.46
N GLY A 177 -3.11 -7.61 -8.94
CA GLY A 177 -2.81 -9.04 -8.88
C GLY A 177 -2.82 -9.60 -7.44
N PRO A 178 -1.90 -9.16 -6.56
CA PRO A 178 -1.89 -9.59 -5.17
C PRO A 178 -3.16 -9.21 -4.40
N THR A 179 -3.78 -8.06 -4.69
CA THR A 179 -5.05 -7.68 -4.06
C THR A 179 -6.17 -8.69 -4.36
N ILE A 180 -6.33 -9.11 -5.61
CA ILE A 180 -7.35 -10.08 -6.01
C ILE A 180 -7.05 -11.45 -5.39
N ASP A 181 -5.81 -11.91 -5.45
CA ASP A 181 -5.40 -13.19 -4.85
C ASP A 181 -5.76 -13.26 -3.36
N LEU A 182 -5.42 -12.22 -2.59
CA LEU A 182 -5.75 -12.18 -1.17
C LEU A 182 -7.26 -12.11 -0.94
N SER A 183 -7.98 -11.24 -1.66
CA SER A 183 -9.43 -11.09 -1.50
C SER A 183 -10.22 -12.37 -1.80
N SER A 184 -9.74 -13.20 -2.73
CA SER A 184 -10.39 -14.47 -3.08
C SER A 184 -10.41 -15.49 -1.93
N ARG A 185 -9.55 -15.28 -0.92
CA ARG A 185 -9.39 -16.15 0.26
C ARG A 185 -10.03 -15.57 1.51
N LEU A 186 -10.51 -14.32 1.47
CA LEU A 186 -11.03 -13.59 2.62
C LEU A 186 -12.48 -13.14 2.38
N PRO A 187 -13.48 -13.88 2.90
CA PRO A 187 -14.89 -13.60 2.58
C PRO A 187 -15.44 -12.35 3.26
N ASN A 188 -14.86 -11.92 4.38
CA ASN A 188 -15.43 -10.91 5.28
C ASN A 188 -14.81 -9.51 5.13
N LEU A 189 -14.03 -9.26 4.06
CA LEU A 189 -13.45 -7.94 3.83
C LEU A 189 -14.54 -6.87 3.65
N ARG A 190 -14.28 -5.65 4.15
CA ARG A 190 -15.17 -4.50 3.95
C ARG A 190 -15.37 -4.16 2.47
N GLY A 191 -14.34 -4.40 1.66
CA GLY A 191 -14.43 -4.24 0.21
C GLY A 191 -13.09 -4.31 -0.49
N VAL A 192 -13.16 -4.33 -1.82
CA VAL A 192 -12.00 -4.37 -2.71
C VAL A 192 -12.13 -3.26 -3.75
N VAL A 193 -11.10 -2.42 -3.84
CA VAL A 193 -11.00 -1.33 -4.81
C VAL A 193 -9.87 -1.64 -5.77
N LEU A 194 -10.19 -1.66 -7.07
CA LEU A 194 -9.22 -1.85 -8.13
C LEU A 194 -9.11 -0.57 -8.96
N HIS A 195 -7.94 0.06 -8.90
CA HIS A 195 -7.65 1.29 -9.63
C HIS A 195 -6.79 0.99 -10.84
N SER A 196 -7.36 1.20 -12.03
CA SER A 196 -6.72 0.90 -13.31
C SER A 196 -6.11 -0.52 -13.33
N PRO A 197 -6.91 -1.57 -13.02
CA PRO A 197 -6.39 -2.93 -12.88
C PRO A 197 -5.80 -3.42 -14.20
N ILE A 198 -4.70 -4.17 -14.12
CA ILE A 198 -4.18 -4.85 -15.29
C ILE A 198 -5.13 -5.99 -15.67
N LEU A 199 -5.71 -5.93 -16.87
CA LEU A 199 -6.49 -7.03 -17.44
C LEU A 199 -5.59 -8.25 -17.76
N SER A 200 -4.31 -7.99 -18.06
CA SER A 200 -3.24 -8.97 -18.38
C SER A 200 -1.93 -8.21 -18.68
N GLY A 201 -0.76 -8.76 -18.32
CA GLY A 201 0.55 -8.16 -18.63
C GLY A 201 0.83 -8.06 -20.14
N LEU A 202 0.35 -9.03 -20.93
CA LEU A 202 0.44 -9.02 -22.39
C LEU A 202 -0.51 -8.01 -23.05
N ARG A 203 -1.68 -7.78 -22.45
CA ARG A 203 -2.70 -6.90 -23.01
C ARG A 203 -2.39 -5.41 -22.87
N VAL A 204 -1.48 -5.08 -21.94
CA VAL A 204 -0.90 -3.74 -21.78
C VAL A 204 0.08 -3.42 -22.92
N LEU A 205 0.78 -4.41 -23.47
CA LEU A 205 1.76 -4.22 -24.54
C LEU A 205 1.16 -4.39 -25.94
N TYR A 206 0.11 -5.20 -26.11
CA TYR A 206 -0.57 -5.42 -27.38
C TYR A 206 -2.08 -5.63 -27.21
N PRO A 207 -2.94 -5.11 -28.11
CA PRO A 207 -4.38 -5.37 -28.08
C PRO A 207 -4.69 -6.80 -28.58
N VAL A 208 -4.38 -7.81 -27.78
CA VAL A 208 -4.68 -9.22 -28.09
C VAL A 208 -6.05 -9.64 -27.55
N LYS A 209 -6.82 -10.36 -28.39
CA LYS A 209 -8.16 -10.86 -28.05
C LYS A 209 -8.16 -12.16 -27.23
N LYS A 210 -7.01 -12.83 -27.06
CA LYS A 210 -6.90 -14.12 -26.36
C LYS A 210 -5.89 -14.06 -25.21
N THR A 211 -6.26 -14.64 -24.07
CA THR A 211 -5.37 -14.89 -22.92
C THR A 211 -4.55 -16.14 -23.19
N TYR A 212 -3.22 -16.00 -23.23
CA TYR A 212 -2.31 -17.13 -23.45
C TYR A 212 -1.84 -17.74 -22.11
N TRP A 213 -1.35 -18.97 -22.16
CA TRP A 213 -0.92 -19.74 -20.98
C TRP A 213 0.35 -19.23 -20.26
N PHE A 214 1.09 -18.29 -20.86
CA PHE A 214 2.27 -17.63 -20.27
C PHE A 214 1.97 -16.21 -19.75
N ASP A 215 0.69 -15.86 -19.65
CA ASP A 215 0.23 -14.56 -19.17
C ASP A 215 0.22 -14.51 -17.65
N ILE A 216 0.69 -13.39 -17.09
CA ILE A 216 0.75 -13.17 -15.65
C ILE A 216 -0.63 -12.70 -15.19
N TYR A 217 -1.15 -13.27 -14.09
CA TYR A 217 -2.49 -13.04 -13.55
C TYR A 217 -3.65 -13.46 -14.49
N LYS A 218 -3.96 -14.75 -14.53
CA LYS A 218 -5.23 -15.24 -15.13
C LYS A 218 -6.42 -14.87 -14.24
N VAL A 219 -7.06 -13.73 -14.51
CA VAL A 219 -8.27 -13.33 -13.78
C VAL A 219 -9.50 -14.05 -14.36
N ASN A 220 -10.04 -15.03 -13.63
CA ASN A 220 -11.37 -15.59 -13.90
C ASN A 220 -12.44 -14.72 -13.23
N LEU A 221 -12.91 -13.69 -13.95
CA LEU A 221 -13.91 -12.69 -13.51
C LEU A 221 -15.26 -13.28 -13.05
N ILE A 222 -15.56 -14.54 -13.37
CA ILE A 222 -16.88 -15.14 -13.12
C ILE A 222 -17.08 -15.54 -11.64
N TYR A 223 -16.04 -15.99 -10.93
CA TYR A 223 -16.18 -16.43 -9.53
C TYR A 223 -16.14 -15.27 -8.52
N PHE A 224 -15.51 -14.16 -8.87
CA PHE A 224 -15.27 -13.04 -7.96
C PHE A 224 -16.49 -12.13 -7.76
N ARG A 225 -17.49 -12.22 -8.64
CA ARG A 225 -18.70 -11.39 -8.61
C ARG A 225 -19.71 -11.81 -7.53
N LEU A 226 -19.55 -12.98 -6.90
CA LEU A 226 -20.58 -13.55 -6.02
C LEU A 226 -20.43 -13.25 -4.52
N SER A 227 -19.33 -12.64 -4.05
CA SER A 227 -19.11 -12.48 -2.60
C SER A 227 -18.61 -11.11 -2.10
N GLN A 228 -18.34 -10.13 -2.98
CA GLN A 228 -17.73 -8.84 -2.58
C GLN A 228 -18.31 -7.69 -3.44
N GLU A 229 -18.55 -6.52 -2.83
CA GLU A 229 -18.84 -5.28 -3.58
C GLU A 229 -17.55 -4.81 -4.28
N LEU A 230 -17.51 -4.97 -5.60
CA LEU A 230 -16.34 -4.66 -6.41
C LEU A 230 -16.49 -3.29 -7.07
N TRP A 231 -15.58 -2.37 -6.75
CA TRP A 231 -15.56 -1.03 -7.33
C TRP A 231 -14.42 -0.89 -8.34
N PHE A 232 -14.78 -0.64 -9.60
CA PHE A 232 -13.82 -0.32 -10.67
C PHE A 232 -13.69 1.19 -10.82
N LEU A 233 -12.47 1.71 -10.67
CA LEU A 233 -12.14 3.08 -11.05
C LEU A 233 -11.37 3.03 -12.38
N ASN A 234 -12.04 3.37 -13.47
CA ASN A 234 -11.41 3.63 -14.76
C ASN A 234 -11.16 5.13 -14.87
N GLY A 235 -9.89 5.51 -15.09
CA GLY A 235 -9.48 6.89 -15.41
C GLY A 235 -9.53 7.18 -16.89
#